data_AF-A0A6N6N8S9-F1
#
_entry.id   AF-A0A6N6N8S9-F1
#
_cell.length_a   1.000
_cell.length_b   1.000
_cell.length_c   1.000
_cell.angle_alpha   90.00
_cell.angle_beta   90.00
_cell.angle_gamma   90.00
#
_symmetry.space_group_name_H-M   'P 1'
#
loop_
_entity.id
_entity.type
_entity.pdbx_description
1 polymer ?
#
loop_
_entity_poly.entity_id
_entity_poly.type
_entity_poly.pdbx_seq_one_letter_code
_entity_poly.pdbx_strand_id
1 'polypeptide(L)'
;MTVRFDQSRRRFICRWQEPTQITIDKKTGTINRTRMISIKVSETGKLNKRDCSRHEGHPMYPHINRFNRKLNQMNYFPRKSQGHKCVCCGTEEDVSPHYDIESKSVLWLCRKHQFGCPMSDA
;
A
#
# COMPACT_ATOMS: atom_id res chain seq x y z
N MET A 1 5.08 -6.82 -4.67
CA MET A 1 3.76 -6.15 -4.47
C MET A 1 3.91 -5.16 -3.33
N THR A 2 3.24 -4.00 -3.34
CA THR A 2 3.30 -3.02 -2.23
C THR A 2 1.91 -2.56 -1.83
N VAL A 3 1.69 -2.39 -0.52
CA VAL A 3 0.47 -1.81 0.04
C VAL A 3 0.87 -0.68 0.98
N ARG A 4 0.39 0.53 0.72
CA ARG A 4 0.77 1.73 1.50
C ARG A 4 -0.38 2.67 1.74
N PHE A 5 -0.27 3.49 2.77
CA PHE A 5 -1.20 4.58 3.02
C PHE A 5 -0.61 5.90 2.53
N ASP A 6 -1.23 6.49 1.52
CA ASP A 6 -0.94 7.83 1.05
C ASP A 6 -1.61 8.85 1.97
N GLN A 7 -0.84 9.38 2.92
CA GLN A 7 -1.35 10.36 3.88
C GLN A 7 -1.87 11.64 3.21
N SER A 8 -1.18 12.12 2.17
CA SER A 8 -1.55 13.36 1.47
C SER A 8 -2.90 13.24 0.76
N ARG A 9 -3.13 12.09 0.10
CA ARG A 9 -4.36 11.83 -0.66
C ARG A 9 -5.42 11.10 0.14
N ARG A 10 -5.12 10.71 1.38
CA ARG A 10 -5.95 9.88 2.28
C ARG A 10 -6.46 8.62 1.58
N ARG A 11 -5.52 7.84 1.01
CA ARG A 11 -5.83 6.65 0.22
C ARG A 11 -4.93 5.49 0.57
N PHE A 12 -5.50 4.30 0.73
CA PHE A 12 -4.72 3.08 0.64
C PHE A 12 -4.46 2.76 -0.82
N ILE A 13 -3.22 2.39 -1.14
CA ILE A 13 -2.77 2.04 -2.48
C ILE A 13 -2.13 0.68 -2.41
N CYS A 14 -2.70 -0.29 -3.15
CA CYS A 14 -2.07 -1.58 -3.41
C CYS A 14 -1.58 -1.59 -4.85
N ARG A 15 -0.30 -1.90 -5.08
CA ARG A 15 0.33 -2.02 -6.41
C ARG A 15 0.98 -3.37 -6.58
N TRP A 16 0.79 -3.97 -7.75
CA TRP A 16 1.43 -5.23 -8.14
C TRP A 16 1.78 -5.20 -9.61
N GLN A 17 2.63 -6.13 -10.03
CA GLN A 17 2.93 -6.38 -11.43
C GLN A 17 2.21 -7.64 -11.86
N GLU A 18 1.64 -7.62 -13.06
CA GLU A 18 1.06 -8.79 -13.69
C GLU A 18 1.55 -8.93 -15.13
N PRO A 19 1.88 -10.15 -15.59
CA PRO A 19 2.16 -10.42 -16.99
C PRO A 19 0.94 -10.07 -17.83
N THR A 20 1.12 -9.24 -18.86
CA THR A 20 0.08 -8.88 -19.81
C THR A 20 0.60 -9.15 -21.22
N GLN A 21 -0.16 -9.91 -21.99
CA GLN A 21 0.13 -10.08 -23.41
C GLN A 21 -0.10 -8.76 -24.15
N ILE A 22 0.84 -8.41 -25.02
CA ILE A 22 0.74 -7.29 -25.93
C ILE A 22 1.08 -7.78 -27.35
N THR A 23 0.44 -7.19 -28.34
CA THR A 23 0.75 -7.43 -29.75
C THR A 23 1.20 -6.11 -30.36
N ILE A 24 2.40 -6.09 -30.91
CA ILE A 24 2.97 -4.95 -31.65
C ILE A 24 3.42 -5.50 -33.00
N ASP A 25 2.96 -4.90 -34.09
CA ASP A 25 3.32 -5.28 -35.47
C ASP A 25 3.22 -6.78 -35.76
N LYS A 26 2.08 -7.39 -35.39
CA LYS A 26 1.79 -8.83 -35.53
C LYS A 26 2.71 -9.77 -34.73
N LYS A 27 3.60 -9.23 -33.88
CA LYS A 27 4.40 -10.00 -32.92
C LYS A 27 3.76 -9.92 -31.54
N THR A 28 3.52 -11.09 -30.93
CA THR A 28 3.02 -11.18 -29.56
C THR A 28 4.17 -11.29 -28.58
N GLY A 29 4.11 -10.52 -27.50
CA GLY A 29 5.05 -10.57 -26.40
C GLY A 29 4.34 -10.42 -25.06
N THR A 30 5.06 -10.67 -23.97
CA THR A 30 4.54 -10.51 -22.61
C THR A 30 5.33 -9.41 -21.91
N ILE A 31 4.64 -8.42 -21.36
CA ILE A 31 5.24 -7.39 -20.51
C ILE A 31 4.64 -7.44 -19.11
N ASN A 32 5.42 -7.10 -18.09
CA ASN A 32 4.90 -6.91 -16.74
C ASN A 32 4.27 -5.52 -16.65
N ARG A 33 2.94 -5.46 -16.60
CA ARG A 33 2.23 -4.19 -16.38
C ARG A 33 2.00 -3.98 -14.89
N THR A 34 2.19 -2.74 -14.45
CA THR A 34 1.79 -2.34 -13.10
C THR A 34 0.28 -2.17 -13.05
N ARG A 35 -0.36 -2.78 -12.04
CA ARG A 35 -1.76 -2.56 -11.68
C ARG A 35 -1.86 -1.94 -10.30
N MET A 36 -3.02 -1.36 -10.02
CA MET A 36 -3.28 -0.79 -8.71
C MET A 36 -4.75 -0.80 -8.30
N ILE A 37 -4.96 -0.91 -6.98
CA ILE A 37 -6.21 -0.56 -6.32
C ILE A 37 -5.95 0.65 -5.42
N SER A 38 -6.88 1.60 -5.43
CA SER A 38 -6.80 2.81 -4.62
C SER A 38 -8.12 3.05 -3.92
N ILE A 39 -8.12 3.05 -2.59
CA ILE A 39 -9.34 3.16 -1.78
C ILE A 39 -9.23 4.41 -0.90
N LYS A 40 -10.20 5.31 -1.04
CA LYS A 40 -10.28 6.51 -0.22
C LYS A 40 -10.62 6.16 1.24
N VAL A 41 -10.02 6.90 2.17
CA VAL A 41 -10.22 6.75 3.62
C VAL A 41 -10.72 8.07 4.19
N SER A 42 -11.65 8.02 5.13
CA SER A 42 -12.05 9.18 5.92
C SER A 42 -10.95 9.57 6.92
N GLU A 43 -11.11 10.72 7.57
CA GLU A 43 -10.23 11.13 8.67
C GLU A 43 -10.27 10.18 9.85
N THR A 44 -11.41 9.50 10.05
CA THR A 44 -11.65 8.52 11.12
C THR A 44 -11.24 7.09 10.73
N GLY A 45 -10.54 6.89 9.62
CA GLY A 45 -10.08 5.55 9.20
C GLY A 45 -11.14 4.66 8.56
N LYS A 46 -12.31 5.21 8.19
CA LYS A 46 -13.36 4.46 7.48
C LYS A 46 -13.04 4.41 5.99
N LEU A 47 -13.01 3.20 5.43
CA LEU A 47 -12.86 3.01 3.98
C LEU A 47 -14.10 3.49 3.23
N ASN A 48 -13.91 4.08 2.05
CA ASN A 48 -15.01 4.51 1.20
C ASN A 48 -15.83 3.31 0.71
N LYS A 49 -17.13 3.31 0.99
CA LYS A 49 -18.04 2.19 0.66
C LYS A 49 -18.11 1.89 -0.84
N ARG A 50 -18.11 2.92 -1.70
CA ARG A 50 -18.17 2.76 -3.16
C ARG A 50 -16.91 2.10 -3.71
N ASP A 51 -15.75 2.53 -3.22
CA ASP A 51 -14.46 1.92 -3.58
C ASP A 51 -14.38 0.47 -3.07
N CYS A 52 -14.88 0.20 -1.84
CA CYS A 52 -14.91 -1.16 -1.29
C CYS A 52 -15.78 -2.10 -2.13
N SER A 53 -17.01 -1.70 -2.45
CA SER A 53 -17.92 -2.51 -3.27
C SER A 53 -17.37 -2.80 -4.66
N ARG A 54 -16.67 -1.84 -5.28
CA ARG A 54 -16.00 -2.05 -6.58
C ARG A 54 -14.90 -3.13 -6.52
N HIS A 55 -14.25 -3.29 -5.37
CA HIS A 55 -13.04 -4.12 -5.25
C HIS A 55 -13.22 -5.36 -4.36
N GLU A 56 -14.42 -5.61 -3.85
CA GLU A 56 -14.72 -6.68 -2.89
C GLU A 56 -14.28 -8.07 -3.38
N GLY A 57 -14.48 -8.37 -4.66
CA GLY A 57 -14.06 -9.63 -5.28
C GLY A 57 -12.60 -9.69 -5.74
N HIS A 58 -11.81 -8.61 -5.59
CA HIS A 58 -10.44 -8.56 -6.10
C HIS A 58 -9.45 -9.18 -5.09
N PRO A 59 -8.53 -10.08 -5.50
CA PRO A 59 -7.59 -10.78 -4.58
C PRO A 59 -6.72 -9.86 -3.72
N MET A 60 -6.44 -8.65 -4.21
CA MET A 60 -5.63 -7.65 -3.51
C MET A 60 -6.40 -6.86 -2.43
N TYR A 61 -7.73 -6.79 -2.52
CA TYR A 61 -8.55 -6.00 -1.59
C TYR A 61 -8.43 -6.45 -0.12
N PRO A 62 -8.39 -7.76 0.21
CA PRO A 62 -8.15 -8.22 1.58
C PRO A 62 -6.88 -7.66 2.24
N HIS A 63 -5.82 -7.38 1.48
CA HIS A 63 -4.59 -6.79 2.03
C HIS A 63 -4.82 -5.34 2.48
N ILE A 64 -5.56 -4.55 1.70
CA ILE A 64 -5.96 -3.19 2.08
C ILE A 64 -6.83 -3.21 3.33
N ASN A 65 -7.82 -4.12 3.37
CA ASN A 65 -8.72 -4.20 4.52
C ASN A 65 -7.98 -4.59 5.82
N ARG A 66 -7.08 -5.59 5.75
CA ARG A 66 -6.21 -5.98 6.87
C ARG A 66 -5.33 -4.82 7.34
N PHE A 67 -4.73 -4.10 6.40
CA PHE A 67 -3.88 -2.97 6.72
C PHE A 67 -4.67 -1.84 7.41
N ASN A 68 -5.84 -1.48 6.86
CA ASN A 68 -6.72 -0.48 7.47
C ASN A 68 -7.12 -0.87 8.90
N ARG A 69 -7.48 -2.15 9.11
CA ARG A 69 -7.83 -2.65 10.45
C ARG A 69 -6.68 -2.49 11.43
N LYS A 70 -5.45 -2.81 11.03
CA LYS A 70 -4.26 -2.61 11.88
C LYS A 70 -4.00 -1.14 12.21
N LEU A 71 -4.11 -0.25 11.23
CA LEU A 71 -3.97 1.19 11.48
C LEU A 71 -5.04 1.71 12.46
N ASN A 72 -6.29 1.25 12.32
CA ASN A 72 -7.35 1.60 13.27
C ASN A 72 -7.09 1.04 14.68
N GLN A 73 -6.61 -0.20 14.81
CA GLN A 73 -6.23 -0.80 16.10
C GLN A 73 -5.09 -0.05 16.79
N MET A 74 -4.18 0.55 16.03
CA MET A 74 -3.10 1.40 16.55
C MET A 74 -3.54 2.85 16.81
N ASN A 75 -4.82 3.18 16.66
CA ASN A 75 -5.35 4.55 16.76
C ASN A 75 -4.63 5.55 15.85
N TYR A 76 -4.20 5.11 14.66
CA TYR A 76 -3.52 5.94 13.66
C TYR A 76 -4.42 7.04 13.06
N PHE A 77 -5.73 6.87 13.15
CA PHE A 77 -6.70 7.84 12.65
C PHE A 77 -7.47 8.46 13.83
N PRO A 78 -7.72 9.78 13.83
CA PRO A 78 -7.26 10.82 12.89
C PRO A 78 -5.84 11.32 13.18
N ARG A 79 -5.25 10.87 14.28
CA ARG A 79 -3.94 11.35 14.76
C ARG A 79 -2.85 10.74 13.89
N LYS A 80 -2.27 11.52 12.96
CA LYS A 80 -0.99 11.16 12.32
C LYS A 80 -0.03 10.80 13.45
N SER A 81 0.32 9.54 13.59
CA SER A 81 1.19 9.13 14.69
C SER A 81 2.55 9.78 14.47
N GLN A 82 2.84 10.77 15.32
CA GLN A 82 4.12 11.45 15.34
C GLN A 82 5.18 10.49 15.92
N GLY A 83 6.42 10.62 15.49
CA GLY A 83 7.56 9.87 16.05
C GLY A 83 7.81 8.48 15.46
N HIS A 84 7.21 8.13 14.32
CA HIS A 84 7.63 6.92 13.61
C HIS A 84 8.89 7.15 12.80
N LYS A 85 9.83 6.22 12.94
CA LYS A 85 11.09 6.19 12.19
C LYS A 85 11.01 5.22 11.04
N CYS A 86 11.66 5.56 9.93
CA CYS A 86 11.86 4.64 8.84
C CYS A 86 12.66 3.44 9.32
N VAL A 87 12.16 2.23 9.11
CA VAL A 87 12.85 1.00 9.56
C VAL A 87 14.21 0.81 8.87
N CYS A 88 14.41 1.34 7.66
CA CYS A 88 15.64 1.13 6.91
C CYS A 88 16.75 2.16 7.23
N CYS A 89 16.41 3.40 7.59
CA CYS A 89 17.41 4.47 7.80
C CYS A 89 17.19 5.35 9.03
N GLY A 90 16.17 5.08 9.85
CA GLY A 90 15.92 5.78 11.10
C GLY A 90 15.35 7.20 10.97
N THR A 91 15.24 7.78 9.77
CA THR A 91 14.67 9.13 9.59
C THR A 91 13.20 9.18 10.05
N GLU A 92 12.79 10.31 10.61
CA GLU A 92 11.39 10.62 10.97
C GLU A 92 10.67 11.42 9.87
N GLU A 93 11.42 11.88 8.87
CA GLU A 93 10.89 12.71 7.78
C GLU A 93 10.15 11.89 6.73
N ASP A 94 8.97 12.39 6.32
CA ASP A 94 8.12 11.79 5.28
C ASP A 94 7.85 10.29 5.48
N VAL A 95 7.76 9.85 6.73
CA VAL A 95 7.50 8.46 7.09
C VAL A 95 6.01 8.15 6.95
N SER A 96 5.72 7.07 6.23
CA SER A 96 4.35 6.60 6.01
C SER A 96 4.21 5.10 6.23
N PRO A 97 3.04 4.65 6.71
CA PRO A 97 2.86 3.24 6.99
C PRO A 97 2.68 2.47 5.68
N HIS A 98 3.33 1.32 5.64
CA HIS A 98 3.30 0.31 4.61
C HIS A 98 2.88 -1.01 5.26
N TYR A 99 2.22 -1.86 4.49
CA TYR A 99 1.82 -3.18 4.95
C TYR A 99 2.72 -4.20 4.30
N ASP A 100 3.53 -4.86 5.13
CA ASP A 100 4.24 -6.04 4.68
C ASP A 100 3.26 -7.21 4.65
N ILE A 101 3.20 -7.85 3.48
CA ILE A 101 2.20 -8.87 3.17
C ILE A 101 2.65 -10.22 3.72
N GLU A 102 3.96 -10.46 3.79
CA GLU A 102 4.55 -11.70 4.24
C GLU A 102 4.46 -11.80 5.77
N SER A 103 5.03 -10.84 6.49
CA SER A 103 4.93 -10.80 7.96
C SER A 103 3.56 -10.34 8.48
N LYS A 104 2.68 -9.84 7.59
CA LYS A 104 1.39 -9.24 7.95
C LYS A 104 1.55 -8.10 8.95
N SER A 105 2.66 -7.36 8.91
CA SER A 105 2.98 -6.28 9.84
C SER A 105 2.90 -4.89 9.18
N VAL A 106 2.92 -3.83 10.00
CA VAL A 106 3.00 -2.46 9.50
C VAL A 106 4.45 -2.00 9.60
N LEU A 107 5.03 -1.66 8.46
CA LEU A 107 6.36 -1.07 8.34
C LEU A 107 6.24 0.44 8.17
N TRP A 108 7.16 1.17 8.77
CA TRP A 108 7.26 2.61 8.62
C TRP A 108 8.39 2.91 7.64
N LEU A 109 8.07 3.51 6.50
CA LEU A 109 9.03 3.77 5.43
C LEU A 109 8.99 5.24 5.04
N CYS A 110 10.17 5.85 4.93
CA CYS A 110 10.31 7.18 4.35
C CYS A 110 10.15 7.12 2.83
N ARG A 111 10.03 8.30 2.21
CA ARG A 111 9.86 8.44 0.75
C ARG A 111 10.92 7.71 -0.07
N LYS A 112 12.17 7.64 0.40
CA LYS A 112 13.28 6.96 -0.30
C LYS A 112 13.13 5.43 -0.31
N HIS A 113 12.58 4.85 0.76
CA HIS A 113 12.46 3.39 0.93
C HIS A 113 11.05 2.84 0.63
N GLN A 114 10.07 3.69 0.27
CA GLN A 114 8.69 3.28 0.02
C GLN A 114 8.50 2.27 -1.13
N PHE A 115 9.49 2.15 -2.02
CA PHE A 115 9.48 1.24 -3.18
C PHE A 115 10.48 0.08 -3.05
N GLY A 116 11.19 -0.01 -1.92
CA GLY A 116 12.18 -1.03 -1.64
C GLY A 116 12.92 -0.70 -0.35
N CYS A 117 12.75 -1.54 0.67
CA CYS A 117 13.58 -1.50 1.87
C CYS A 117 14.61 -2.63 1.76
N PRO A 118 15.92 -2.33 1.77
CA PRO A 118 16.97 -3.35 1.64
C PRO A 118 17.03 -4.33 2.83
N MET A 119 16.31 -4.06 3.93
CA MET A 119 16.27 -4.94 5.10
C MET A 119 15.10 -5.95 5.10
N SER A 120 14.28 -5.98 4.05
CA SER A 120 13.17 -6.95 3.95
C SER A 120 13.57 -8.28 3.34
N ASP A 121 14.81 -8.40 2.83
CA ASP A 121 15.37 -9.58 2.17
C ASP A 121 16.46 -10.28 3.03
N ALA A 122 16.35 -10.21 4.36
CA ALA A 122 17.26 -10.88 5.30
C ALA A 122 16.52 -11.87 6.21
#